data_AF-A0A975GTK1-F1
#
_entry.id   AF-A0A975GTK1-F1
#
_cell.length_a   1.000
_cell.length_b   1.000
_cell.length_c   1.000
_cell.angle_alpha   90.00
_cell.angle_beta   90.00
_cell.angle_gamma   90.00
#
_symmetry.space_group_name_H-M   'P 1'
#
loop_
_entity.id
_entity.type
_entity.pdbx_description
1 polymer ?
#
loop_
_entity_poly.entity_id
_entity_poly.type
_entity_poly.pdbx_seq_one_letter_code
_entity_poly.pdbx_strand_id
1 'polypeptide(L)' 'MCDGDTELALLERGSVFRKLAILADEPCPYDITAVGQMRLLHLEQASLYDLMAKHPQTAQGVIRSLCHALKEHLS' A
#
# COMPACT_ATOMS: atom_id res chain seq x y z
N MET A 1 16.01 -19.16 -0.43
CA MET A 1 17.16 -18.25 -0.48
C MET A 1 16.72 -17.08 -1.32
N CYS A 2 16.25 -16.01 -0.67
CA CYS A 2 16.01 -14.74 -1.36
C CYS A 2 17.38 -14.08 -1.47
N ASP A 3 17.88 -13.96 -2.70
CA ASP A 3 19.17 -13.35 -3.00
C ASP A 3 19.08 -11.83 -2.82
N GLY A 4 19.97 -11.28 -1.99
CA GLY A 4 20.34 -9.86 -1.98
C GLY A 4 19.46 -8.94 -1.12
N ASP A 5 20.03 -8.47 0.00
CA ASP A 5 19.61 -7.29 0.76
C ASP A 5 19.71 -5.99 -0.07
N THR A 6 19.02 -5.93 -1.22
CA THR A 6 18.95 -4.72 -2.03
C THR A 6 17.82 -3.87 -1.50
N GLU A 7 18.17 -2.78 -0.82
CA GLU A 7 17.20 -1.76 -0.45
C GLU A 7 16.59 -1.16 -1.72
N LEU A 8 15.33 -1.49 -2.00
CA LEU A 8 14.63 -1.02 -3.20
C LEU A 8 14.20 0.45 -3.07
N ALA A 9 13.75 0.85 -1.87
CA ALA A 9 13.30 2.19 -1.56
C ALA A 9 13.15 2.42 -0.04
N LEU A 10 13.38 3.65 0.41
CA LEU A 10 13.00 4.11 1.74
C LEU A 10 11.61 4.75 1.68
N LEU A 11 10.70 4.31 2.56
CA LEU A 11 9.35 4.85 2.64
C LEU A 11 9.23 5.84 3.79
N GLU A 12 8.68 7.02 3.49
CA GLU A 12 8.46 8.06 4.48
C GLU A 12 7.00 8.08 4.97
N ARG A 13 6.73 8.98 5.90
CA ARG A 13 5.37 9.20 6.40
C ARG A 13 4.43 9.57 5.26
N GLY A 14 3.31 8.86 5.16
CA GLY A 14 2.32 9.07 4.11
C GLY A 14 2.54 8.20 2.88
N SER A 15 3.67 7.48 2.80
CA SER A 15 3.85 6.41 1.83
C SER A 15 2.81 5.32 2.05
N VAL A 16 2.26 4.84 0.94
CA VAL A 16 1.46 3.62 0.91
C VAL A 16 2.32 2.54 0.26
N PHE A 17 2.17 1.29 0.65
CA PHE A 17 2.86 0.13 0.05
C PHE A 17 1.87 -1.03 -0.11
N ARG A 18 2.25 -2.06 -0.90
CA ARG A 18 1.36 -3.19 -1.23
C ARG A 18 0.01 -2.81 -1.85
N LYS A 19 -0.07 -1.61 -2.46
CA LYS A 19 -1.28 -1.02 -3.06
C LYS A 19 -1.93 -1.94 -4.10
N LEU A 20 -1.10 -2.46 -5.01
CA LEU A 20 -1.57 -3.30 -6.11
C LEU A 20 -1.87 -4.72 -5.65
N ALA A 21 -1.12 -5.23 -4.66
CA ALA A 21 -1.34 -6.57 -4.10
C ALA A 21 -2.75 -6.73 -3.52
N ILE A 22 -3.27 -5.70 -2.84
CA ILE A 22 -4.65 -5.72 -2.31
C ILE A 22 -5.70 -5.75 -3.44
N LEU A 23 -5.47 -5.04 -4.54
CA LEU A 23 -6.43 -4.95 -5.65
C LEU A 23 -6.36 -6.16 -6.60
N ALA A 24 -5.16 -6.71 -6.80
CA ALA A 24 -4.91 -7.83 -7.69
C ALA A 24 -5.08 -9.20 -7.02
N ASP A 25 -5.22 -9.24 -5.69
CA ASP A 25 -5.21 -10.49 -4.90
C ASP A 25 -3.92 -11.30 -5.08
N GLU A 26 -2.79 -10.60 -5.28
CA GLU A 26 -1.49 -11.21 -5.58
C GLU A 26 -0.51 -11.08 -4.41
N PRO A 27 0.33 -12.10 -4.16
CA PRO A 27 1.41 -12.00 -3.21
C PRO A 27 2.43 -10.94 -3.64
N CYS A 28 2.93 -10.19 -2.66
CA CYS A 28 3.89 -9.13 -2.93
C CYS A 28 5.32 -9.72 -2.99
N PRO A 29 6.11 -9.45 -4.04
CA PRO A 29 7.43 -10.07 -4.20
C PRO A 29 8.54 -9.40 -3.38
N TYR A 30 8.21 -8.40 -2.56
CA TYR A 30 9.16 -7.66 -1.74
C TYR A 30 8.72 -7.64 -0.28
N ASP A 31 9.70 -7.64 0.61
CA ASP A 31 9.51 -7.47 2.04
C ASP A 31 9.52 -5.98 2.41
N ILE A 32 8.84 -5.64 3.51
CA ILE A 32 8.83 -4.30 4.09
C ILE A 32 9.34 -4.41 5.52
N THR A 33 10.45 -3.73 5.80
CA THR A 33 11.07 -3.74 7.12
C THR A 33 10.93 -2.38 7.78
N ALA A 34 10.59 -2.39 9.07
CA ALA A 34 10.53 -1.18 9.87
C ALA A 34 11.93 -0.70 10.25
N VAL A 35 12.31 0.49 9.78
CA VAL A 35 13.60 1.14 10.15
C VAL A 35 13.51 1.87 11.51
N GLY A 36 12.30 2.09 12.02
CA GLY A 36 12.07 2.74 13.31
C GLY A 36 10.63 2.59 13.80
N GLN A 37 10.29 3.27 14.90
CA GLN A 37 8.92 3.29 15.42
C GLN A 37 7.99 4.01 14.44
N MET A 38 6.92 3.32 14.03
CA MET A 38 5.92 3.87 13.13
C MET A 38 4.53 3.37 13.46
N ARG A 39 3.52 4.06 12.90
CA ARG A 39 2.12 3.61 12.92
C ARG A 39 1.67 3.41 11.49
N LEU A 40 1.09 2.25 11.24
CA LEU A 40 0.57 1.86 9.94
C LEU A 40 -0.95 1.74 10.02
N LEU A 41 -1.64 2.26 9.00
CA LEU A 41 -3.02 1.90 8.75
C LEU A 41 -3.03 0.62 7.91
N HIS A 42 -3.43 -0.49 8.51
CA HIS A 42 -3.65 -1.73 7.78
C HIS A 42 -5.08 -1.76 7.24
N LEU A 43 -5.22 -1.96 5.93
CA LEU A 43 -6.50 -2.17 5.27
C LEU A 43 -6.49 -3.56 4.65
N GLU A 44 -7.37 -4.42 5.12
CA GLU A 44 -7.60 -5.71 4.48
C GLU A 44 -8.44 -5.53 3.21
N GLN A 45 -8.26 -6.42 2.24
CA GLN A 45 -8.99 -6.38 0.97
C GLN A 45 -10.51 -6.36 1.19
N ALA A 46 -11.03 -7.24 2.06
CA ALA A 46 -12.46 -7.28 2.39
C ALA A 46 -12.95 -5.94 2.98
N SER A 47 -12.16 -5.32 3.87
CA SER A 47 -12.49 -4.01 4.45
C SER A 47 -12.49 -2.89 3.40
N LEU A 48 -11.59 -2.96 2.42
CA LEU A 48 -11.56 -2.00 1.30
C LEU A 48 -12.83 -2.13 0.44
N TYR A 49 -13.23 -3.34 0.08
CA TYR A 49 -14.45 -3.57 -0.69
C TYR A 49 -15.71 -3.17 0.09
N ASP A 50 -15.77 -3.46 1.39
CA ASP A 50 -16.87 -3.04 2.25
C ASP A 50 -16.96 -1.50 2.35
N LEU A 51 -15.82 -0.83 2.47
CA LEU A 51 -15.74 0.64 2.43
C LEU A 51 -16.25 1.19 1.09
N MET A 52 -15.87 0.58 -0.02
CA MET A 52 -16.34 0.96 -1.37
C MET A 52 -17.85 0.82 -1.51
N ALA A 53 -18.43 -0.24 -0.93
CA ALA A 53 -19.86 -0.49 -0.97
C ALA A 53 -20.67 0.45 -0.06
N LYS A 54 -20.21 0.67 1.17
CA LYS A 54 -20.96 1.40 2.20
C LYS A 54 -20.72 2.91 2.20
N HIS A 55 -19.52 3.34 1.79
CA HIS A 55 -19.06 4.73 1.89
C HIS A 55 -18.33 5.19 0.62
N PRO A 56 -19.05 5.35 -0.50
CA PRO A 56 -18.43 5.64 -1.80
C PRO A 56 -17.59 6.92 -1.83
N GLN A 57 -17.97 7.94 -1.05
CA GLN A 57 -17.21 9.20 -0.94
C GLN A 57 -15.86 8.99 -0.23
N THR A 58 -15.84 8.19 0.84
CA THR A 58 -14.61 7.83 1.54
C THR A 58 -13.71 6.96 0.67
N ALA A 59 -14.31 6.00 -0.04
CA ALA A 59 -13.61 5.16 -0.99
C ALA A 59 -12.94 5.95 -2.12
N GLN A 60 -13.61 6.98 -2.67
CA GLN A 60 -13.00 7.88 -3.64
C GLN A 60 -11.76 8.59 -3.09
N GLY A 61 -11.78 8.99 -1.80
CA GLY A 61 -10.62 9.54 -1.12
C GLY A 61 -9.46 8.54 -1.06
N VAL A 62 -9.74 7.32 -0.61
CA VAL A 62 -8.76 6.23 -0.53
C VAL A 62 -8.18 5.91 -1.92
N ILE A 63 -9.02 5.73 -2.94
CA ILE A 63 -8.58 5.48 -4.32
C ILE A 63 -7.69 6.61 -4.83
N ARG A 64 -8.05 7.87 -4.56
CA ARG A 64 -7.23 9.02 -4.97
C ARG A 64 -5.86 9.01 -4.29
N SER A 65 -5.79 8.68 -3.01
CA SER A 65 -4.52 8.51 -2.28
C SER A 65 -3.70 7.35 -2.85
N LEU A 66 -4.33 6.21 -3.18
CA LEU A 66 -3.67 5.07 -3.82
C LEU A 66 -3.10 5.46 -5.20
N CYS A 67 -3.89 6.12 -6.05
CA CYS A 67 -3.46 6.60 -7.36
C CYS A 67 -2.32 7.62 -7.28
N HIS A 68 -2.38 8.56 -6.33
CA HIS A 68 -1.27 9.51 -6.10
C HIS A 68 0.00 8.76 -5.75
N ALA A 69 -0.08 7.85 -4.78
CA ALA A 69 1.08 7.13 -4.32
C ALA A 69 1.62 6.13 -5.38
N LEU A 70 0.81 5.67 -6.34
CA LEU A 70 1.29 4.89 -7.49
C LEU A 70 2.12 5.75 -8.46
N LYS A 71 1.74 7.01 -8.68
CA LYS A 71 2.48 7.93 -9.54
C LYS A 71 3.86 8.25 -8.98
N GLU A 72 3.96 8.48 -7.66
CA GLU A 72 5.22 8.76 -6.98
C GLU A 72 6.24 7.60 -7.05
N HIS A 73 5.81 6.37 -7.34
CA HIS A 73 6.70 5.20 -7.46
C HIS A 73 7.03 4.85 -8.92
N LEU A 74 6.42 5.52 -9.90
CA LEU A 74 6.60 5.27 -11.35
C LEU A 74 7.33 6.42 -12.07
N SER A 75 7.74 7.48 -11.35
CA SER A 75 8.61 8.57 -11.83
C SER A 75 9.99 8.43 -11.21
#